data_AF-A0A1Q8ENV9-F1
#
_entry.id   AF-A0A1Q8ENV9-F1
#
_cell.length_a   1.000
_cell.length_b   1.000
_cell.length_c   1.000
_cell.angle_alpha   90.00
_cell.angle_beta   90.00
_cell.angle_gamma   90.00
#
_symmetry.space_group_name_H-M   'P 1'
#
loop_
_entity.id
_entity.type
_entity.pdbx_description
1 polymer ?
#
loop_
_entity_poly.entity_id
_entity_poly.type
_entity_poly.pdbx_seq_one_letter_code
_entity_poly.pdbx_strand_id
1 'polypeptide(L)'
;MALIWLGSFALGMVAVYARQQLNDEHQLTFLHKALASSILLIIPLRLYWRLTHPTPRQPETMPALARAVAHYAHWTLYAAALLALPVSGWFWSSVAGKPIRVLGLFQLPPERSRGV
;
A
#
# COMPACT_ATOMS: atom_id res chain seq x y z
N MET A 1 1.46 2.00 10.45
CA MET A 1 1.44 1.58 9.02
C MET A 1 1.12 0.11 8.83
N ALA A 2 1.73 -0.83 9.57
CA ALA A 2 1.42 -2.27 9.43
C ALA A 2 -0.08 -2.59 9.63
N LEU A 3 -0.73 -1.98 10.62
CA LEU A 3 -2.17 -2.13 10.83
C LEU A 3 -3.02 -1.66 9.63
N ILE A 4 -2.59 -0.59 8.95
CA ILE A 4 -3.29 -0.09 7.76
C ILE A 4 -3.15 -1.09 6.61
N TRP A 5 -1.95 -1.67 6.43
CA TRP A 5 -1.71 -2.74 5.46
C TRP A 5 -2.57 -3.97 5.71
N LEU A 6 -2.54 -4.49 6.94
CA LEU A 6 -3.29 -5.69 7.31
C LEU A 6 -4.80 -5.45 7.25
N GLY A 7 -5.27 -4.30 7.75
CA GLY A 7 -6.68 -3.92 7.69
C GLY A 7 -7.16 -3.73 6.25
N SER A 8 -6.39 -3.04 5.41
CA SER A 8 -6.72 -2.86 3.99
C SER A 8 -6.72 -4.20 3.25
N PHE A 9 -5.78 -5.10 3.55
CA PHE A 9 -5.73 -6.44 2.97
C PHE A 9 -6.96 -7.27 3.37
N ALA A 10 -7.25 -7.36 4.68
CA ALA A 10 -8.41 -8.08 5.19
C ALA A 10 -9.72 -7.53 4.60
N LEU A 11 -9.87 -6.21 4.56
CA LEU A 11 -11.02 -5.56 3.95
C LEU A 11 -11.15 -5.88 2.46
N GLY A 12 -10.04 -5.88 1.72
CA GLY A 12 -10.02 -6.26 0.30
C GLY A 12 -10.45 -7.71 0.08
N MET A 13 -9.96 -8.62 0.93
CA MET A 13 -10.37 -10.03 0.91
C MET A 13 -11.88 -10.17 1.16
N VAL A 14 -12.42 -9.52 2.20
CA VAL A 14 -13.86 -9.53 2.49
C VAL A 14 -14.66 -8.94 1.32
N ALA A 15 -14.21 -7.82 0.76
CA ALA A 15 -14.88 -7.16 -0.37
C ALA A 15 -14.97 -8.05 -1.62
N VAL A 16 -14.00 -8.95 -1.82
CA VAL A 16 -13.96 -9.89 -2.96
C VAL A 16 -14.72 -11.18 -2.65
N TYR A 17 -14.43 -11.83 -1.53
CA TYR A 17 -14.95 -13.17 -1.23
C TYR A 17 -16.35 -13.18 -0.63
N ALA A 18 -16.72 -12.14 0.12
CA ALA A 18 -18.07 -11.98 0.69
C ALA A 18 -18.90 -10.98 -0.12
N ARG A 19 -18.63 -10.86 -1.43
CA ARG A 19 -19.21 -9.81 -2.26
C ARG A 19 -20.73 -9.80 -2.26
N GLN A 20 -21.35 -10.96 -2.41
CA GLN A 20 -22.80 -11.08 -2.50
C GLN A 20 -23.51 -10.85 -1.15
N GLN A 21 -22.81 -11.02 -0.03
CA GLN A 21 -23.39 -10.91 1.31
C GLN A 21 -23.16 -9.54 1.97
N LEU A 22 -21.99 -8.92 1.72
CA LEU A 22 -21.52 -7.74 2.47
C LEU A 22 -21.05 -6.57 1.59
N ASN A 23 -21.05 -6.71 0.25
CA ASN A 23 -20.46 -5.73 -0.67
C ASN A 23 -21.16 -5.71 -2.03
N ASP A 24 -22.47 -5.86 -2.03
CA ASP A 24 -23.36 -5.81 -3.18
C ASP A 24 -23.30 -4.46 -3.91
N GLU A 25 -23.33 -3.35 -3.17
CA GLU A 25 -23.18 -1.99 -3.69
C GLU A 25 -21.71 -1.53 -3.81
N HIS A 26 -20.75 -2.42 -3.60
CA HIS A 26 -19.31 -2.14 -3.63
C HIS A 26 -18.81 -1.16 -2.54
N GLN A 27 -19.57 -0.92 -1.46
CA GLN A 27 -19.13 -0.01 -0.39
C GLN A 27 -17.80 -0.41 0.26
N LEU A 28 -17.56 -1.71 0.48
CA LEU A 28 -16.29 -2.20 1.03
C LEU A 28 -15.16 -2.05 0.02
N THR A 29 -15.44 -2.18 -1.29
CA THR A 29 -14.45 -1.92 -2.34
C THR A 29 -14.02 -0.45 -2.33
N PHE A 30 -14.97 0.48 -2.18
CA PHE A 30 -14.65 1.91 -2.08
C PHE A 30 -13.86 2.21 -0.81
N LEU A 31 -14.25 1.64 0.33
CA LEU A 31 -13.52 1.78 1.59
C LEU A 31 -12.10 1.23 1.49
N HIS A 32 -11.92 0.06 0.87
CA HIS A 32 -10.60 -0.53 0.60
C HIS A 32 -9.74 0.41 -0.24
N LYS A 33 -10.29 0.96 -1.34
CA LYS A 33 -9.55 1.92 -2.20
C LYS A 33 -9.19 3.19 -1.44
N ALA A 34 -10.08 3.72 -0.61
CA ALA A 34 -9.82 4.91 0.20
C ALA A 34 -8.70 4.67 1.23
N LEU A 35 -8.74 3.54 1.95
CA LEU A 35 -7.71 3.15 2.91
C LEU A 35 -6.37 2.85 2.22
N ALA A 36 -6.38 2.05 1.16
CA ALA A 36 -5.17 1.71 0.41
C ALA A 36 -4.51 2.94 -0.21
N SER A 37 -5.29 3.87 -0.75
CA SER A 37 -4.76 5.10 -1.34
C SER A 37 -4.19 6.07 -0.31
N SER A 38 -4.69 6.07 0.93
CA SER A 38 -4.06 6.85 2.02
C SER A 38 -2.60 6.42 2.28
N ILE A 39 -2.28 5.15 2.02
CA ILE A 39 -0.92 4.62 2.17
C ILE A 39 0.04 5.31 1.18
N LEU A 40 -0.42 5.65 -0.04
CA LEU A 40 0.39 6.39 -1.03
C LEU A 40 0.88 7.73 -0.50
N LEU A 41 0.15 8.37 0.41
CA LEU A 41 0.57 9.63 1.05
C LEU A 41 1.51 9.40 2.23
N ILE A 42 1.33 8.29 2.96
CA ILE A 42 2.16 7.95 4.12
C ILE A 42 3.52 7.38 3.68
N ILE A 43 3.60 6.73 2.51
CA ILE A 43 4.83 6.15 1.95
C ILE A 43 5.98 7.17 1.83
N PRO A 44 5.80 8.35 1.20
CA PRO A 44 6.85 9.37 1.10
C PRO A 44 7.35 9.81 2.47
N LEU A 45 6.44 10.06 3.43
CA LEU A 45 6.80 10.43 4.79
C LEU A 45 7.61 9.32 5.48
N ARG A 46 7.20 8.06 5.28
CA ARG A 46 7.91 6.89 5.82
C ARG A 46 9.30 6.73 5.21
N LEU A 47 9.44 6.96 3.90
CA LEU A 47 10.72 6.87 3.20
C LEU A 47 11.64 8.02 3.63
N TYR A 48 11.13 9.25 3.69
CA TYR A 48 11.86 10.40 4.20
C TYR A 48 12.38 10.18 5.62
N TRP A 49 11.51 9.69 6.53
CA TRP A 49 11.92 9.34 7.88
C TRP A 49 13.04 8.30 7.89
N ARG A 50 12.93 7.24 7.07
CA ARG A 50 13.95 6.20 7.01
C ARG A 50 15.29 6.70 6.48
N LEU A 51 15.28 7.63 5.53
CA LEU A 51 16.50 8.20 4.95
C LEU A 51 17.18 9.19 5.91
N THR A 52 16.40 9.88 6.75
CA THR A 52 16.92 10.88 7.69
C THR A 52 17.27 10.32 9.07
N HIS A 53 16.68 9.19 9.47
CA HIS A 53 16.90 8.59 10.78
C HIS A 53 17.67 7.26 10.68
N PRO A 54 18.90 7.19 11.22
CA PRO A 54 19.71 5.97 11.14
C PRO A 54 19.03 4.82 11.89
N THR A 55 19.03 3.65 11.26
CA THR A 55 18.51 2.42 11.87
C THR A 55 19.43 2.00 13.04
N PRO A 56 18.90 1.59 14.21
CA PRO A 56 19.72 1.11 15.31
C PRO A 56 20.68 -0.01 14.89
N ARG A 57 21.89 -0.01 15.47
CA ARG A 57 22.90 -1.04 15.21
C ARG A 57 22.35 -2.42 15.59
N GLN A 58 22.52 -3.39 14.71
CA GLN A 58 22.15 -4.77 15.00
C GLN A 58 23.12 -5.37 16.04
N PRO A 59 22.65 -6.28 16.92
CA PRO A 59 23.50 -6.91 17.91
C PRO A 59 24.70 -7.61 17.28
N GLU A 60 25.89 -7.41 17.81
CA GLU A 60 27.12 -8.05 17.31
C GLU A 60 27.11 -9.57 17.49
N THR A 61 26.29 -10.07 18.41
CA THR A 61 26.07 -11.50 18.67
C THR A 61 25.22 -12.21 17.61
N MET A 62 24.62 -11.46 16.66
CA MET A 62 23.74 -12.03 15.63
C MET A 62 24.55 -12.69 14.50
N PRO A 63 24.28 -13.96 14.14
CA PRO A 63 24.97 -14.64 13.04
C PRO A 63 24.87 -13.86 11.72
N ALA A 64 25.95 -13.83 10.94
CA ALA A 64 26.01 -13.07 9.69
C ALA A 64 24.89 -13.43 8.70
N LEU A 65 24.52 -14.72 8.64
CA LEU A 65 23.39 -15.17 7.80
C LEU A 65 22.06 -14.59 8.27
N ALA A 66 21.79 -14.61 9.57
CA ALA A 66 20.55 -14.07 10.13
C ALA A 66 20.45 -12.55 9.87
N ARG A 67 21.58 -11.84 9.98
CA ARG A 67 21.70 -10.41 9.64
C ARG A 67 21.41 -10.14 8.17
N ALA A 68 21.95 -10.95 7.26
CA ALA A 68 21.69 -10.83 5.82
C ALA A 68 20.21 -11.09 5.50
N VAL A 69 19.63 -12.18 6.00
CA VAL A 69 18.22 -12.54 5.78
C VAL A 69 17.30 -11.43 6.29
N ALA A 70 17.54 -10.90 7.49
CA ALA A 70 16.75 -9.79 8.03
C ALA A 70 16.83 -8.54 7.15
N HIS A 71 18.02 -8.23 6.63
CA HIS A 71 18.23 -7.09 5.74
C HIS A 71 17.46 -7.25 4.42
N TYR A 72 17.59 -8.40 3.76
CA TYR A 72 16.89 -8.68 2.51
C TYR A 72 15.37 -8.75 2.69
N ALA A 73 14.89 -9.44 3.73
CA ALA A 73 13.46 -9.50 4.03
C ALA A 73 12.87 -8.09 4.22
N HIS A 74 13.58 -7.22 4.94
CA HIS A 74 13.14 -5.85 5.16
C HIS A 74 13.09 -5.03 3.87
N TRP A 75 14.10 -5.14 3.00
CA TRP A 75 14.09 -4.46 1.70
C TRP A 75 13.01 -5.00 0.77
N THR A 76 12.80 -6.31 0.75
CA THR A 76 11.70 -6.93 -0.02
C THR A 76 10.35 -6.41 0.46
N LEU A 77 10.12 -6.34 1.78
CA LEU A 77 8.90 -5.75 2.33
C LEU A 77 8.76 -4.28 1.94
N TYR A 78 9.86 -3.54 1.84
CA TYR A 78 9.81 -2.15 1.36
C TYR A 78 9.44 -2.08 -0.12
N ALA A 79 10.13 -2.81 -0.99
CA ALA A 79 9.86 -2.79 -2.42
C ALA A 79 8.45 -3.31 -2.75
N ALA A 80 8.04 -4.41 -2.14
CA ALA A 80 6.73 -5.03 -2.39
C ALA A 80 5.59 -4.23 -1.73
N ALA A 81 5.64 -4.02 -0.41
CA ALA A 81 4.54 -3.38 0.30
C ALA A 81 4.50 -1.88 0.02
N LEU A 82 5.58 -1.13 0.21
CA LEU A 82 5.53 0.33 0.07
C LEU A 82 5.46 0.81 -1.39
N LEU A 83 5.83 0.00 -2.39
CA LEU A 83 5.94 0.48 -3.77
C LEU A 83 5.08 -0.33 -4.75
N ALA A 84 5.30 -1.63 -4.88
CA ALA A 84 4.63 -2.42 -5.90
C ALA A 84 3.11 -2.52 -5.70
N LEU A 85 2.65 -2.85 -4.49
CA LEU A 85 1.21 -3.01 -4.21
C LEU A 85 0.36 -1.72 -4.41
N PRO A 86 0.75 -0.55 -3.89
CA PRO A 86 -0.08 0.64 -4.01
C PRO A 86 0.03 1.28 -5.39
N VAL A 87 1.21 1.20 -6.05
CA VAL A 87 1.37 1.65 -7.45
C VAL A 87 0.58 0.77 -8.40
N SER A 88 0.60 -0.55 -8.23
CA SER A 88 -0.21 -1.45 -9.06
C SER A 88 -1.71 -1.21 -8.89
N GLY A 89 -2.17 -0.94 -7.66
CA GLY A 89 -3.57 -0.57 -7.39
C GLY A 89 -3.99 0.75 -8.04
N TRP A 90 -3.10 1.75 -8.04
CA TRP A 90 -3.30 3.00 -8.76
C TRP A 90 -3.34 2.80 -10.27
N PHE A 91 -2.37 2.06 -10.82
CA PHE A 91 -2.30 1.74 -12.23
C PHE A 91 -3.55 1.03 -12.72
N TRP A 92 -3.96 -0.08 -12.07
CA TRP A 92 -5.16 -0.83 -12.46
C TRP A 92 -6.44 -0.02 -12.37
N SER A 93 -6.60 0.82 -11.35
CA SER A 93 -7.78 1.70 -11.25
C SER A 93 -7.81 2.76 -12.35
N SER A 94 -6.64 3.25 -12.76
CA SER A 94 -6.53 4.27 -13.80
C SER A 94 -6.82 3.68 -15.18
N VAL A 95 -6.30 2.48 -15.49
CA VAL A 95 -6.64 1.71 -16.71
C VAL A 95 -8.14 1.39 -16.76
N ALA A 96 -8.75 1.04 -15.62
CA ALA A 96 -10.17 0.72 -15.53
C ALA A 96 -11.10 1.96 -15.61
N GLY A 97 -10.55 3.17 -15.76
CA GLY A 97 -11.33 4.41 -15.76
C GLY A 97 -12.05 4.69 -14.44
N LYS A 98 -11.59 4.10 -13.33
CA LYS A 98 -12.17 4.26 -12.00
C LYS A 98 -11.26 5.14 -11.15
N PRO A 99 -11.42 6.47 -11.20
CA PRO A 99 -10.53 7.37 -10.48
C PRO A 99 -10.49 7.09 -8.99
N ILE A 100 -9.29 7.11 -8.42
CA ILE A 100 -9.07 6.95 -6.98
C ILE A 100 -9.13 8.32 -6.33
N ARG A 101 -10.07 8.49 -5.40
CA ARG A 101 -10.08 9.62 -4.47
C ARG A 101 -9.36 9.21 -3.19
N VAL A 102 -8.31 9.93 -2.84
CA VAL A 102 -7.57 9.70 -1.61
C VAL A 102 -8.35 10.32 -0.45
N LEU A 103 -8.98 9.47 0.38
CA LEU A 103 -9.82 9.88 1.51
C LEU A 103 -10.92 10.90 1.15
N GLY A 104 -11.33 10.96 -0.13
CA GLY A 104 -12.30 11.96 -0.62
C GLY A 104 -11.74 13.38 -0.80
N LEU A 105 -10.47 13.62 -0.48
CA LEU A 105 -9.85 14.95 -0.50
C LEU A 105 -9.45 15.41 -1.89
N PHE A 106 -8.79 14.53 -2.64
CA PHE A 106 -8.35 14.81 -4.01
C PHE A 106 -8.24 13.53 -4.82
N GLN A 107 -8.28 13.66 -6.14
CA GLN A 107 -8.21 12.56 -7.09
C GLN A 107 -6.77 12.40 -7.59
N LEU A 108 -6.27 11.17 -7.60
CA LEU A 108 -4.97 10.88 -8.23
C LEU A 108 -5.09 11.06 -9.75
N PRO A 109 -4.10 11.69 -10.40
CA PRO A 109 -4.09 11.79 -11.86
C PRO A 109 -4.07 10.38 -12.45
N PRO A 110 -4.84 10.11 -13.51
CA PRO A 110 -4.71 8.86 -14.24
C PRO A 110 -3.34 8.81 -14.95
N GLU A 111 -2.83 7.61 -15.18
CA GLU A 111 -1.63 7.34 -15.96
C GLU A 111 -1.78 7.80 -17.42
N ARG A 112 -2.99 7.70 -17.97
CA ARG A 112 -3.35 8.27 -19.27
C ARG A 112 -4.35 9.39 -19.06
N SER A 113 -3.92 10.64 -19.23
CA SER A 113 -4.83 11.75 -19.47
C SER A 113 -5.63 11.41 -20.73
N ARG A 114 -6.90 11.02 -20.59
CA ARG A 114 -7.79 11.04 -21.75
C ARG A 114 -7.96 12.51 -22.10
N GLY A 115 -7.21 12.95 -23.11
CA GLY A 115 -7.53 14.14 -23.87
C GLY A 115 -8.96 13.95 -24.39
N VAL A 116 -9.86 14.73 -23.84
CA VAL A 116 -10.96 15.30 -24.59
C VAL A 116 -10.46 16.64 -25.11
#